data_AF-A0AAW9DRK5-F1
#
_entry.id   AF-A0AAW9DRK5-F1
#
_cell.length_a   1.000
_cell.length_b   1.000
_cell.length_c   1.000
_cell.angle_alpha   90.00
_cell.angle_beta   90.00
_cell.angle_gamma   90.00
#
_symmetry.space_group_name_H-M   'P 1'
#
loop_
_entity.id
_entity.type
_entity.pdbx_description
1 polymer ?
#
loop_
_entity_poly.entity_id
_entity_poly.type
_entity_poly.pdbx_seq_one_letter_code
_entity_poly.pdbx_strand_id
1 'polypeptide(L)'
;MRSLIVLICLIPLTGCGLGTGADMGIAAGATVLSVATIHRTIPDAIISMVTGRDCSVVRLDNGKSYCRPKPPLPPPLPYCTQTLGQATCWADPSKLPDHAPEVAEGPYNLSPAQIANHDRGWP
;
A
#
# COMPACT_ATOMS: atom_id res chain seq x y z
N MET A 1 -30.85 28.25 0.82
CA MET A 1 -29.79 28.51 1.81
C MET A 1 -30.24 28.26 3.26
N ARG A 2 -31.37 28.82 3.74
CA ARG A 2 -31.91 28.50 5.09
C ARG A 2 -32.22 27.02 5.34
N SER A 3 -32.82 26.30 4.38
CA SER A 3 -33.09 24.86 4.54
C SER A 3 -31.83 23.98 4.59
N LEU A 4 -30.73 24.39 3.96
CA LEU A 4 -29.48 23.61 3.96
C LEU A 4 -28.79 23.69 5.33
N ILE A 5 -28.88 24.85 5.99
CA ILE A 5 -28.33 25.10 7.33
C ILE A 5 -29.10 24.29 8.38
N VAL A 6 -30.43 24.18 8.24
CA VAL A 6 -31.26 23.34 9.12
C VAL A 6 -30.91 21.86 8.96
N LEU A 7 -30.68 21.39 7.72
CA LEU A 7 -30.29 20.01 7.45
C LEU A 7 -28.92 19.66 8.04
N ILE A 8 -27.95 20.57 7.94
CA ILE A 8 -26.59 20.40 8.48
C ILE A 8 -26.58 20.43 10.02
N CYS A 9 -27.45 21.23 10.63
CA CYS A 9 -27.55 21.35 12.09
C CYS A 9 -28.31 20.18 12.77
N LEU A 10 -29.01 19.35 12.00
CA LEU A 10 -29.72 18.16 12.48
C LEU A 10 -28.86 16.88 12.49
N ILE A 11 -27.73 16.88 11.78
CA ILE A 11 -26.76 15.76 11.75
C ILE A 11 -26.19 15.41 13.14
N PRO A 12 -25.87 16.37 14.04
CA PRO A 12 -25.33 16.02 15.36
C PRO A 12 -26.38 15.51 16.37
N LEU A 13 -27.70 15.64 16.10
CA LEU A 13 -28.74 15.24 17.06
C LEU A 13 -29.09 13.74 17.03
N THR A 14 -28.62 12.97 16.05
CA THR A 14 -28.81 11.50 16.03
C THR A 14 -27.86 10.75 16.97
N GLY A 15 -27.02 11.45 17.74
CA GLY A 15 -25.99 10.87 18.62
C GLY A 15 -26.39 10.60 20.08
N CYS A 16 -27.60 10.96 20.53
CA CYS A 16 -28.00 10.84 21.94
C CYS A 16 -29.11 9.82 22.22
N GLY A 17 -29.08 8.67 21.54
CA GLY A 17 -30.14 7.66 21.70
C GLY A 17 -29.72 6.20 21.48
N LEU A 18 -28.43 5.87 21.54
CA LEU A 18 -27.95 4.50 21.46
C LEU A 18 -27.38 4.11 22.82
N GLY A 19 -28.00 3.11 23.45
CA GLY A 19 -27.53 2.57 24.72
C GLY A 19 -26.16 1.91 24.54
N THR A 20 -25.43 1.82 25.65
CA THR A 20 -24.06 1.31 25.80
C THR A 20 -23.75 -0.05 25.16
N GLY A 21 -24.75 -0.80 24.68
CA GLY A 21 -24.59 -2.05 23.93
C GLY A 21 -24.76 -1.95 22.41
N ALA A 22 -25.54 -0.99 21.90
CA ALA A 22 -25.78 -0.84 20.46
C ALA A 22 -24.57 -0.23 19.74
N ASP A 23 -23.89 0.73 20.38
CA ASP A 23 -22.70 1.38 19.85
C ASP A 23 -21.53 0.41 19.70
N MET A 24 -21.35 -0.49 20.67
CA MET A 24 -20.34 -1.54 20.60
C MET A 24 -20.63 -2.53 19.48
N GLY A 25 -21.91 -2.88 19.26
CA GLY A 25 -22.31 -3.74 18.15
C GLY A 25 -22.07 -3.10 16.78
N ILE A 26 -22.37 -1.80 16.64
CA ILE A 26 -22.11 -1.06 15.39
C ILE A 26 -20.60 -0.87 15.17
N ALA A 27 -19.84 -0.51 16.21
CA ALA A 27 -18.39 -0.34 16.11
C ALA A 27 -17.68 -1.67 15.81
N ALA A 28 -18.08 -2.77 16.46
CA ALA A 28 -17.57 -4.11 16.18
C ALA A 28 -17.97 -4.57 14.77
N GLY A 29 -19.23 -4.37 14.37
CA GLY A 29 -19.70 -4.68 13.03
C GLY A 29 -18.95 -3.91 11.95
N ALA A 30 -18.72 -2.61 12.15
CA ALA A 30 -17.94 -1.78 11.23
C ALA A 30 -16.46 -2.19 11.18
N THR A 31 -15.89 -2.66 12.30
CA THR A 31 -14.53 -3.21 12.35
C THR A 31 -14.44 -4.54 11.58
N VAL A 32 -15.42 -5.44 11.73
CA VAL A 32 -15.46 -6.71 10.98
C VAL A 32 -15.65 -6.46 9.49
N LEU A 33 -16.57 -5.57 9.12
CA LEU A 33 -16.80 -5.18 7.72
C LEU A 33 -15.58 -4.50 7.10
N SER A 34 -14.88 -3.64 7.84
CA SER A 34 -13.63 -3.03 7.35
C SER A 34 -12.53 -4.08 7.16
N VAL A 35 -12.38 -5.03 8.07
CA VAL A 35 -11.44 -6.14 7.85
C VAL A 35 -11.82 -6.96 6.60
N ALA A 36 -13.10 -7.25 6.38
CA ALA A 36 -13.54 -8.01 5.21
C ALA A 36 -13.36 -7.25 3.88
N THR A 37 -13.49 -5.91 3.88
CA THR A 37 -13.46 -5.09 2.66
C THR A 37 -12.08 -4.51 2.35
N ILE A 38 -11.41 -3.98 3.37
CA ILE A 38 -10.13 -3.25 3.26
C ILE A 38 -8.98 -3.96 3.99
N HIS A 39 -9.20 -5.15 4.56
CA HIS A 39 -8.17 -5.97 5.24
C HIS A 39 -7.45 -5.24 6.38
N ARG A 40 -8.13 -4.25 6.98
CA ARG A 40 -7.65 -3.45 8.10
C ARG A 40 -8.82 -3.04 8.98
N THR A 41 -8.56 -2.84 10.26
CA THR A 41 -9.57 -2.30 11.18
C THR A 41 -9.70 -0.78 11.00
N ILE A 42 -10.78 -0.19 11.51
CA ILE A 42 -10.98 1.26 11.54
C ILE A 42 -9.80 1.99 12.25
N PRO A 43 -9.36 1.61 13.46
CA PRO A 43 -8.22 2.28 14.09
C PRO A 43 -6.92 2.14 13.28
N ASP A 44 -6.70 1.00 12.63
CA ASP A 44 -5.55 0.81 11.74
C ASP A 44 -5.58 1.75 10.53
N ALA A 45 -6.76 2.02 9.96
CA ALA A 45 -6.91 2.96 8.87
C ALA A 45 -6.57 4.40 9.30
N ILE A 46 -6.96 4.79 10.52
CA ILE A 46 -6.62 6.10 11.10
C ILE A 46 -5.10 6.19 11.31
N ILE A 47 -4.50 5.19 11.95
CA ILE A 47 -3.05 5.15 12.18
C ILE A 47 -2.28 5.19 10.87
N SER A 48 -2.75 4.46 9.85
CA SER A 48 -2.12 4.46 8.54
C SER A 48 -2.18 5.82 7.86
N MET A 49 -3.32 6.52 7.99
CA MET A 49 -3.50 7.87 7.46
C MET A 49 -2.61 8.90 8.16
N VAL A 50 -2.49 8.83 9.48
CA VAL A 50 -1.67 9.78 10.27
C VAL A 50 -0.18 9.53 10.07
N THR A 51 0.25 8.28 10.00
CA THR A 51 1.68 7.92 9.88
C THR A 51 2.18 7.89 8.44
N GLY A 52 1.26 7.85 7.46
CA GLY A 52 1.59 7.63 6.05
C GLY A 52 2.20 6.25 5.79
N ARG A 53 2.03 5.30 6.70
CA ARG A 53 2.52 3.92 6.60
C ARG A 53 1.34 2.97 6.60
N ASP A 54 1.45 1.86 5.88
CA ASP A 54 0.42 0.83 5.92
C ASP A 54 0.53 -0.01 7.20
N CYS A 55 -0.31 0.26 8.19
CA CYS A 55 -0.36 -0.47 9.46
C CYS A 55 -1.67 -1.26 9.59
N SER A 56 -1.60 -2.49 10.09
CA SER A 56 -2.77 -3.37 10.27
C SER A 56 -2.55 -4.40 11.36
N VAL A 57 -3.54 -4.57 12.25
CA VAL A 57 -3.55 -5.61 13.28
C VAL A 57 -3.65 -7.01 12.69
N VAL A 58 -4.28 -7.16 11.51
CA VAL A 58 -4.37 -8.44 10.80
C VAL A 58 -2.98 -8.97 10.45
N ARG A 59 -2.04 -8.08 10.12
CA ARG A 59 -0.64 -8.48 9.87
C ARG A 59 0.05 -8.97 11.13
N LEU A 60 -0.21 -8.29 12.25
CA LEU A 60 0.34 -8.65 13.54
C LEU A 60 -0.16 -10.04 13.97
N ASP A 61 -1.43 -10.34 13.73
CA ASP A 61 -2.04 -11.66 13.94
C ASP A 61 -1.39 -12.75 13.06
N ASN A 62 -1.04 -12.40 11.82
CA ASN A 62 -0.26 -13.26 10.91
C ASN A 62 1.24 -13.35 11.27
N GLY A 63 1.67 -12.88 12.45
CA GLY A 63 3.06 -12.92 12.91
C GLY A 63 4.00 -11.97 12.17
N LYS A 64 3.48 -11.00 11.42
CA LYS A 64 4.26 -9.98 10.72
C LYS A 64 4.34 -8.70 11.57
N SER A 65 5.18 -7.76 11.14
CA SER A 65 5.23 -6.43 11.76
C SER A 65 3.90 -5.67 11.58
N TYR A 66 3.52 -4.91 12.61
CA TYR A 66 2.29 -4.11 12.63
C TYR A 66 2.19 -3.14 11.44
N CYS A 67 3.23 -2.35 11.22
CA CYS A 67 3.38 -1.53 10.02
C CYS A 67 4.25 -2.24 8.98
N ARG A 68 3.90 -2.05 7.70
CA ARG A 68 4.65 -2.57 6.57
C ARG A 68 6.08 -2.00 6.59
N PRO A 69 7.12 -2.84 6.51
CA PRO A 69 8.47 -2.36 6.32
C PRO A 69 8.60 -1.76 4.92
N LYS A 70 9.39 -0.69 4.80
CA LYS A 70 9.69 -0.09 3.49
C LYS A 70 10.32 -1.16 2.59
N PRO A 71 9.87 -1.32 1.32
CA PRO A 71 10.51 -2.26 0.40
C PRO A 71 12.01 -1.98 0.34
N PRO A 72 12.86 -3.03 0.35
CA PRO A 72 14.27 -2.83 0.05
C PRO A 72 14.40 -2.21 -1.34
N LEU A 73 15.41 -1.35 -1.54
CA LEU A 73 15.70 -0.86 -2.88
C LEU A 73 15.92 -2.07 -3.79
N PRO A 74 15.31 -2.11 -4.99
CA PRO A 74 15.58 -3.20 -5.93
C PRO A 74 17.09 -3.27 -6.16
N PRO A 75 17.67 -4.50 -6.21
CA PRO A 75 19.07 -4.64 -6.55
C PRO A 75 19.32 -3.97 -7.92
N PRO A 76 20.51 -3.40 -8.14
CA PRO A 76 20.84 -2.83 -9.45
C PRO A 76 20.63 -3.93 -10.51
N LEU A 77 19.85 -3.61 -11.54
CA LEU A 77 19.56 -4.53 -12.62
C LEU A 77 20.88 -4.87 -13.34
N PRO A 78 21.14 -6.14 -13.65
CA PRO A 78 22.35 -6.50 -14.37
C PRO A 78 22.29 -5.92 -15.79
N TYR A 79 23.38 -5.31 -16.23
CA TYR A 79 23.52 -4.81 -17.59
C TYR A 79 23.87 -5.97 -18.51
N CYS A 80 22.92 -6.43 -19.33
CA CYS A 80 23.12 -7.63 -20.16
C CYS A 80 23.35 -7.23 -21.62
N THR A 81 24.45 -7.72 -22.20
CA THR A 81 24.82 -7.45 -23.61
C THR A 81 24.79 -8.72 -24.44
N GLN A 82 24.52 -8.57 -25.74
CA GLN A 82 24.49 -9.69 -26.67
C GLN A 82 25.92 -10.07 -27.03
N THR A 83 26.31 -11.32 -26.75
CA THR A 83 27.57 -11.89 -27.26
C THR A 83 27.29 -12.91 -28.37
N LEU A 84 28.35 -13.42 -29.01
CA LEU A 84 28.25 -14.36 -30.14
C LEU A 84 27.47 -15.65 -29.85
N GLY A 85 27.38 -16.07 -28.58
CA GLY A 85 26.68 -17.30 -28.18
C GLY A 85 25.44 -17.09 -27.34
N GLN A 86 25.48 -16.14 -26.40
CA GLN A 86 24.41 -15.91 -25.42
C GLN A 86 24.50 -14.49 -24.82
N ALA A 87 23.43 -14.05 -24.17
CA ALA A 87 23.48 -12.80 -23.40
C ALA A 87 24.43 -12.96 -22.20
N THR A 88 25.35 -12.02 -22.03
CA THR A 88 26.26 -11.96 -20.88
C THR A 88 25.87 -10.77 -20.02
N CYS A 89 25.60 -11.03 -18.75
CA CYS A 89 25.16 -10.03 -17.79
C CYS A 89 26.31 -9.54 -16.92
N TRP A 90 26.45 -8.23 -16.82
CA TRP A 90 27.56 -7.55 -16.15
C TRP A 90 27.03 -6.85 -14.90
N ALA A 91 27.77 -6.99 -13.79
CA ALA A 91 27.48 -6.28 -12.55
C ALA A 91 27.90 -4.80 -12.60
N ASP A 92 28.87 -4.48 -13.45
CA ASP A 92 29.42 -3.15 -13.60
C ASP A 92 29.60 -2.83 -15.10
N PRO A 93 28.78 -1.93 -15.67
CA PRO A 93 28.84 -1.59 -17.10
C PRO A 93 30.12 -0.82 -17.48
N SER A 94 30.86 -0.28 -16.51
CA SER A 94 32.14 0.40 -16.81
C SER A 94 33.26 -0.57 -17.19
N LYS A 95 33.11 -1.87 -16.85
CA LYS A 95 34.08 -2.92 -17.17
C LYS A 95 33.82 -3.59 -18.52
N LEU A 96 32.84 -3.08 -19.28
CA LEU A 96 32.51 -3.63 -20.58
C LEU A 96 33.60 -3.26 -21.61
N PRO A 97 34.20 -4.22 -22.32
CA PRO A 97 35.30 -3.94 -23.24
C PRO A 97 34.91 -2.98 -24.38
N ASP A 98 33.71 -3.19 -24.94
CA ASP A 98 33.29 -2.55 -26.21
C ASP A 98 32.08 -1.62 -26.05
N HIS A 99 31.61 -1.39 -24.80
CA HIS A 99 30.37 -0.64 -24.52
C HIS A 99 29.17 -1.04 -25.39
N ALA A 100 29.07 -2.33 -25.73
CA ALA A 100 27.99 -2.89 -26.53
C ALA A 100 26.61 -2.58 -25.90
N PRO A 101 25.58 -2.29 -26.70
CA PRO A 101 24.25 -1.95 -26.20
C PRO A 101 23.62 -3.12 -25.44
N GLU A 102 22.67 -2.78 -24.56
CA GLU A 102 21.95 -3.78 -23.78
C GLU A 102 20.93 -4.56 -24.62
N VAL A 103 20.70 -5.83 -24.27
CA VAL A 103 19.75 -6.71 -24.96
C VAL A 103 18.31 -6.41 -24.58
N ALA A 104 18.08 -5.91 -23.36
CA ALA A 104 16.75 -5.68 -22.82
C ALA A 104 16.68 -4.30 -22.15
N GLU A 105 16.18 -3.32 -22.89
CA GLU A 105 15.75 -2.01 -22.37
C GLU A 105 14.42 -2.16 -21.60
N GLY A 106 14.49 -2.84 -20.46
CA GLY A 106 13.45 -2.77 -19.45
C GLY A 106 13.49 -1.43 -18.73
N PRO A 107 12.35 -0.92 -18.22
CA PRO A 107 12.38 0.30 -17.42
C PRO A 107 13.19 0.04 -16.13
N TYR A 108 14.34 0.71 -16.01
CA TYR A 108 15.18 0.67 -14.79
C TYR A 108 14.48 1.20 -13.54
N ASN A 109 13.38 1.93 -13.73
CA ASN A 109 12.53 2.47 -12.69
C ASN A 109 11.08 2.12 -12.99
N LEU A 110 10.32 1.75 -11.96
CA LEU A 110 8.89 1.55 -12.08
C LEU A 110 8.20 2.91 -12.28
N SER A 111 7.29 2.99 -13.25
CA SER A 111 6.38 4.13 -13.37
C SER A 111 5.44 4.20 -12.16
N PRO A 112 4.84 5.37 -11.85
CA PRO A 112 3.89 5.50 -10.74
C PRO A 112 2.73 4.49 -10.82
N ALA A 113 2.25 4.16 -12.03
CA ALA A 113 1.20 3.18 -12.23
C ALA A 113 1.65 1.74 -11.92
N GLN A 114 2.90 1.40 -12.24
CA GLN A 114 3.51 0.11 -11.92
C GLN A 114 3.80 -0.02 -10.42
N ILE A 115 4.25 1.05 -9.76
CA ILE A 115 4.39 1.10 -8.29
C ILE A 115 3.03 0.85 -7.65
N ALA A 116 2.00 1.60 -8.08
CA ALA A 116 0.64 1.39 -7.58
C ALA A 116 0.14 -0.04 -7.85
N ASN A 117 0.50 -0.69 -8.96
CA ASN A 117 0.15 -2.08 -9.22
C ASN A 117 0.89 -3.08 -8.35
N HIS A 118 2.17 -2.88 -8.15
CA HIS A 118 2.97 -3.66 -7.22
C HIS A 118 2.40 -3.58 -5.79
N ASP A 119 1.92 -2.40 -5.41
CA ASP A 119 1.38 -2.16 -4.07
C ASP A 119 -0.10 -2.55 -3.91
N ARG A 120 -0.83 -2.82 -5.02
CA ARG A 120 -2.25 -3.21 -5.03
C ARG A 120 -2.53 -4.59 -4.42
N GLY A 121 -1.57 -5.51 -4.42
CA GLY A 121 -1.75 -6.91 -3.99
C GLY A 121 -1.66 -7.17 -2.47
N TRP A 122 -1.71 -6.11 -1.65
CA TRP A 122 -1.46 -6.17 -0.21
C TRP A 122 -2.70 -6.54 0.61
N PRO A 123 -2.56 -7.47 1.58
CA PRO A 123 -2.35 -7.12 3.00
C PRO A 123 -0.97 -7.48 3.63
#